data_AF-A0A0P8WF50-F1
#
_entry.id   AF-A0A0P8WF50-F1
#
_cell.length_a   1.000
_cell.length_b   1.000
_cell.length_c   1.000
_cell.angle_alpha   90.00
_cell.angle_beta   90.00
_cell.angle_gamma   90.00
#
_symmetry.space_group_name_H-M   'P 1'
#
loop_
_entity.id
_entity.type
_entity.pdbx_description
1 polymer ?
#
loop_
_entity_poly.entity_id
_entity_poly.type
_entity_poly.pdbx_seq_one_letter_code
_entity_poly.pdbx_strand_id
1 'polypeptide(L)'
;MKRICSIYRSSKKNEMYLYVLKSDALERVPDALMAAFGKAIHAFDLVLTPERKLSREDITVVLENLEKQGYHLQMPPAEDEYIEHLPEELLRRNDPV
;
A
#
# COMPACT_ATOMS: atom_id res chain seq x y z
N MET A 1 18.78 7.40 13.18
CA MET A 1 19.30 6.18 12.51
C MET A 1 18.90 6.23 11.03
N LYS A 2 19.79 5.90 10.08
CA LYS A 2 19.48 5.88 8.64
C LYS A 2 19.33 4.43 8.19
N ARG A 3 18.27 4.09 7.45
CA ARG A 3 18.07 2.74 6.90
C ARG A 3 17.89 2.80 5.38
N ILE A 4 18.55 1.91 4.65
CA ILE A 4 18.36 1.76 3.20
C ILE A 4 17.25 0.73 3.00
N CYS A 5 16.17 1.14 2.36
CA CYS A 5 15.00 0.33 2.12
C CYS A 5 14.76 0.16 0.63
N SER A 6 14.27 -1.00 0.23
CA SER A 6 13.78 -1.26 -1.11
C SER A 6 12.26 -1.24 -1.08
N ILE A 7 11.66 -0.54 -2.02
CA ILE A 7 10.20 -0.44 -2.15
C ILE A 7 9.78 -1.26 -3.36
N TYR A 8 8.85 -2.18 -3.13
CA TYR A 8 8.23 -3.00 -4.16
C TYR A 8 6.79 -2.58 -4.35
N ARG A 9 6.32 -2.56 -5.60
CA ARG A 9 4.91 -2.40 -5.94
C ARG A 9 4.27 -3.76 -6.20
N SER A 10 3.01 -3.88 -5.81
CA SER A 10 2.21 -5.07 -6.10
C SER A 10 1.90 -5.17 -7.60
N SER A 11 1.87 -6.39 -8.13
CA SER A 11 1.32 -6.66 -9.47
C SER A 11 -0.19 -6.83 -9.48
N LYS A 12 -0.83 -6.96 -8.31
CA LYS A 12 -2.26 -7.28 -8.15
C LYS A 12 -3.11 -6.05 -7.86
N LYS A 13 -2.59 -5.11 -7.08
CA LYS A 13 -3.29 -3.88 -6.70
C LYS A 13 -2.41 -2.68 -7.01
N ASN A 14 -2.97 -1.72 -7.74
CA ASN A 14 -2.32 -0.44 -7.93
C ASN A 14 -2.16 0.24 -6.57
N GLU A 15 -1.11 1.05 -6.45
CA GLU A 15 -0.85 1.87 -5.27
C GLU A 15 -0.62 1.12 -3.94
N MET A 16 -0.50 -0.21 -4.00
CA MET A 16 -0.07 -1.06 -2.91
C MET A 16 1.46 -1.24 -2.95
N TYR A 17 2.12 -0.94 -1.83
CA TYR A 17 3.57 -1.00 -1.74
C TYR A 17 4.05 -1.78 -0.52
N LEU A 18 5.21 -2.41 -0.68
CA LEU A 18 5.89 -3.13 0.38
C LEU A 18 7.29 -2.54 0.58
N TYR A 19 7.57 -2.13 1.81
CA TYR A 19 8.83 -1.56 2.24
C TYR A 19 9.59 -2.63 3.01
N VAL A 20 10.85 -2.85 2.65
CA VAL A 20 11.73 -3.82 3.31
C VAL A 20 13.14 -3.26 3.43
N LEU A 21 13.92 -3.76 4.38
CA LEU A 21 15.35 -3.45 4.44
C LEU A 21 16.03 -4.01 3.19
N LYS A 22 16.91 -3.22 2.58
CA LYS A 22 17.62 -3.65 1.37
C LYS A 22 18.49 -4.89 1.61
N SER A 23 18.98 -5.08 2.84
CA SER A 23 19.73 -6.27 3.24
C SER A 23 18.88 -7.54 3.25
N ASP A 24 17.63 -7.43 3.67
CA ASP A 24 16.75 -8.57 3.93
C ASP A 24 15.87 -8.89 2.71
N ALA A 25 15.75 -7.94 1.77
CA ALA A 25 14.86 -8.02 0.62
C ALA A 25 13.46 -8.54 1.03
N LEU A 26 12.95 -9.60 0.41
CA LEU A 26 11.61 -10.13 0.71
C LEU A 26 11.63 -11.30 1.71
N GLU A 27 12.78 -11.65 2.29
CA GLU A 27 12.95 -12.87 3.10
C GLU A 27 12.10 -12.86 4.39
N ARG A 28 11.85 -11.67 4.93
CA ARG A 28 11.06 -11.49 6.18
C ARG A 28 9.57 -11.29 5.93
N VAL A 29 9.12 -11.34 4.68
CA VAL A 29 7.71 -11.12 4.32
C VAL A 29 6.97 -12.46 4.39
N PRO A 30 5.88 -12.58 5.17
CA PRO A 30 5.13 -13.83 5.25
C PRO A 30 4.54 -14.25 3.89
N ASP A 31 4.57 -15.55 3.61
CA ASP A 31 4.03 -16.11 2.35
C ASP A 31 2.56 -15.76 2.12
N ALA A 32 1.76 -15.74 3.20
CA ALA A 32 0.35 -15.35 3.12
C ALA A 32 0.18 -13.90 2.63
N LEU A 33 1.08 -13.00 3.05
CA LEU A 33 1.09 -11.62 2.56
C LEU A 33 1.56 -11.56 1.11
N MET A 34 2.62 -12.28 0.76
CA MET A 34 3.10 -12.36 -0.63
C MET A 34 2.05 -12.93 -1.58
N ALA A 35 1.24 -13.89 -1.14
CA ALA A 35 0.13 -14.43 -1.91
C ALA A 35 -0.92 -13.35 -2.22
N ALA A 36 -1.27 -12.50 -1.25
CA ALA A 36 -2.18 -11.37 -1.45
C ALA A 36 -1.54 -10.26 -2.29
N PHE A 37 -0.25 -9.99 -2.08
CA PHE A 37 0.52 -8.94 -2.76
C PHE A 37 0.83 -9.28 -4.21
N GLY A 38 0.94 -10.57 -4.55
CA GLY A 38 1.31 -11.04 -5.89
C GLY A 38 2.81 -10.86 -6.16
N LYS A 39 3.16 -10.67 -7.44
CA LYS A 39 4.55 -10.50 -7.83
C LYS A 39 5.04 -9.14 -7.36
N ALA A 40 6.04 -9.14 -6.48
CA ALA A 40 6.72 -7.93 -6.06
C ALA A 40 7.62 -7.40 -7.18
N ILE A 41 7.30 -6.20 -7.68
CA ILE A 41 8.08 -5.52 -8.71
C ILE A 41 8.87 -4.41 -8.01
N HIS A 42 10.20 -4.46 -8.08
CA HIS A 42 11.04 -3.41 -7.50
C HIS A 42 10.70 -2.06 -8.15
N ALA A 43 10.40 -1.06 -7.33
CA ALA A 43 10.06 0.28 -7.77
C ALA A 43 11.29 1.18 -7.67
N PHE A 44 11.83 1.34 -6.47
CA PHE A 44 13.04 2.12 -6.21
C PHE A 44 13.58 1.84 -4.80
N ASP A 45 14.82 2.25 -4.57
CA ASP A 45 15.43 2.26 -3.23
C ASP A 45 15.33 3.65 -2.60
N LEU A 46 15.22 3.68 -1.28
CA LEU A 46 15.06 4.90 -0.50
C LEU A 46 15.84 4.83 0.80
N VAL A 47 16.52 5.93 1.15
CA VAL A 47 17.07 6.09 2.50
C VAL A 47 16.00 6.70 3.40
N LEU A 48 15.58 5.93 4.40
CA LEU A 48 14.66 6.37 5.43
C LEU A 48 15.44 6.98 6.59
N THR A 49 15.04 8.18 7.00
CA THR A 49 15.47 8.86 8.22
C THR A 49 14.23 9.37 8.94
N PRO A 50 14.25 9.54 10.28
CA PRO A 50 13.08 9.99 11.04
C PRO A 50 12.51 11.34 10.57
N GLU A 51 13.34 12.19 9.97
CA GLU A 51 12.94 13.52 9.49
C GLU A 51 12.35 13.48 8.07
N ARG A 52 12.40 12.32 7.40
CA ARG A 52 11.91 12.18 6.04
C ARG A 52 10.38 12.11 6.03
N LYS A 53 9.75 13.05 5.32
CA LYS A 53 8.31 13.00 5.07
C LYS A 53 7.98 12.01 3.95
N LEU A 54 7.11 11.06 4.23
CA LEU A 54 6.48 10.21 3.21
C LEU A 54 5.11 10.80 2.85
N SER A 55 4.65 10.54 1.62
CA SER A 55 3.38 11.10 1.13
C SER A 55 2.15 10.42 1.70
N ARG A 56 2.25 9.12 2.00
CA ARG A 56 1.11 8.27 2.35
C ARG A 56 1.21 7.56 3.69
N GLU A 57 2.40 7.45 4.25
CA GLU A 57 2.67 6.67 5.46
C GLU A 57 3.37 7.52 6.52
N ASP A 58 3.24 7.13 7.79
CA ASP A 58 4.03 7.71 8.88
C ASP A 58 5.41 7.06 8.93
N ILE A 59 6.45 7.88 8.78
CA ILE A 59 7.85 7.43 8.80
C ILE A 59 8.21 6.68 10.09
N THR A 60 7.63 7.07 11.23
CA THR A 60 7.88 6.45 12.54
C THR A 60 7.34 5.02 12.55
N VAL A 61 6.11 4.83 12.06
CA VAL A 61 5.45 3.51 11.96
C VAL A 61 6.19 2.62 10.97
N VAL A 62 6.62 3.17 9.83
CA VAL A 62 7.43 2.42 8.85
C VAL A 62 8.73 1.93 9.48
N LEU A 63 9.47 2.81 10.16
CA LEU A 63 10.73 2.45 10.80
C LEU A 63 10.54 1.40 11.90
N GLU A 64 9.49 1.53 12.72
CA GLU A 64 9.16 0.58 13.78
C GLU A 64 8.80 -0.80 13.21
N ASN A 65 7.97 -0.86 12.17
CA ASN A 65 7.60 -2.12 11.51
C ASN A 65 8.81 -2.80 10.86
N LEU A 66 9.66 -2.03 10.18
CA LEU A 66 10.90 -2.55 9.60
C LEU A 66 11.85 -3.12 10.66
N GLU A 67 11.88 -2.53 11.86
CA GLU A 67 12.68 -3.02 12.97
C GLU A 67 12.10 -4.30 13.58
N LYS A 68 10.81 -4.30 13.91
CA LYS A 68 10.15 -5.40 14.63
C LYS A 68 9.91 -6.61 13.76
N GLN A 69 9.30 -6.43 12.60
CA GLN A 69 8.84 -7.54 11.73
C GLN A 69 9.61 -7.65 10.41
N GLY A 70 10.35 -6.61 10.01
CA GLY A 70 11.20 -6.65 8.81
C GLY A 70 10.55 -6.14 7.52
N TYR A 71 9.27 -5.79 7.56
CA TYR A 71 8.54 -5.23 6.43
C TYR A 71 7.45 -4.26 6.89
N HIS A 72 7.05 -3.35 6.01
CA HIS A 72 5.87 -2.51 6.19
C HIS A 72 5.03 -2.57 4.91
N LEU A 73 3.71 -2.77 5.05
CA LEU A 73 2.76 -2.81 3.95
C LEU A 73 1.95 -1.52 3.91
N GLN A 74 2.11 -0.77 2.83
CA GLN A 74 1.25 0.35 2.49
C GLN A 74 0.09 -0.16 1.65
N MET A 75 -1.13 -0.04 2.18
CA MET A 75 -2.34 -0.36 1.45
C MET A 75 -2.68 0.76 0.46
N PRO A 76 -3.32 0.42 -0.69
CA PRO A 76 -3.91 1.45 -1.51
C PRO A 76 -4.99 2.19 -0.71
N PRO A 77 -5.28 3.46 -1.04
CA PRO A 77 -6.43 4.14 -0.46
C PRO A 77 -7.69 3.29 -0.72
N ALA A 78 -8.64 3.32 0.21
CA ALA A 78 -9.96 2.80 -0.11
C ALA A 78 -10.46 3.55 -1.34
N GLU A 79 -10.85 2.82 -2.39
CA GLU A 79 -11.67 3.44 -3.42
C GLU A 79 -12.92 3.90 -2.67
N ASP A 80 -13.12 5.21 -2.57
CA ASP A 80 -14.45 5.71 -2.26
C ASP A 80 -15.32 5.08 -3.35
N GLU A 81 -16.15 4.10 -2.98
CA GLU A 81 -17.23 3.63 -3.83
C GLU A 81 -17.97 4.91 -4.22
N TYR A 82 -17.74 5.35 -5.46
CA TYR A 82 -18.52 6.41 -6.07
C TYR A 82 -19.90 5.79 -6.25
N ILE A 83 -20.68 5.74 -5.16
CA ILE A 83 -22.10 5.55 -5.23
C ILE A 83 -22.56 6.78 -5.99
N GLU A 84 -22.65 6.67 -7.31
CA GLU A 84 -23.47 7.58 -8.09
C GLU A 84 -24.86 7.48 -7.50
N HIS A 85 -25.19 8.40 -6.58
CA HIS A 85 -26.56 8.63 -6.18
C HIS A 85 -27.27 9.08 -7.45
N LEU A 86 -27.84 8.12 -8.20
CA LEU A 86 -28.76 8.45 -9.27
C LEU A 86 -29.84 9.33 -8.64
N PRO A 87 -30.07 10.55 -9.14
CA PRO A 87 -31.13 11.40 -8.62
C PRO A 87 -32.45 10.63 -8.70
N GLU A 88 -33.25 10.70 -7.63
CA GLU A 88 -34.49 9.92 -7.48
C GLU A 88 -35.43 10.03 -8.68
N GLU A 89 -35.36 11.15 -9.42
CA GLU A 89 -36.14 11.41 -10.64
C GLU A 89 -35.91 10.37 -11.75
N LEU A 90 -34.72 9.76 -11.83
CA LEU A 90 -34.41 8.70 -12.80
C LEU A 90 -34.92 7.32 -12.36
N LEU A 91 -35.17 7.11 -11.07
CA LEU A 91 -35.73 5.87 -10.52
C LEU A 91 -37.26 5.79 -10.73
N ARG A 92 -37.95 6.94 -10.82
CA ARG A 92 -39.42 7.02 -10.92
C ARG A 92 -39.95 7.04 -12.35
N ARG A 93 -39.10 7.06 -13.37
CA ARG A 93 -39.53 7.23 -14.77
C ARG A 93 -40.10 5.97 -15.43
N ASN A 94 -40.08 4.83 -14.73
CA ASN A 94 -40.46 3.54 -15.29
C ASN A 94 -41.73 2.93 -14.66
N ASP A 95 -42.58 3.69 -14.00
CA ASP A 95 -43.92 3.20 -13.64
C ASP A 95 -44.82 3.22 -14.88
N PRO A 96 -45.19 2.06 -15.47
CA PRO A 96 -46.20 2.04 -16.51
C PRO A 96 -47.57 2.32 -15.86
N VAL A 97 -48.28 3.33 -16.40
CA VAL A 97 -49.71 3.55 -16.12
C VAL A 97 -50.52 2.39 -16.70
#